data_AF-A0A3M1UYR7-F1
#
_entry.id   AF-A0A3M1UYR7-F1
#
_cell.length_a   1.000
_cell.length_b   1.000
_cell.length_c   1.000
_cell.angle_alpha   90.00
_cell.angle_beta   90.00
_cell.angle_gamma   90.00
#
_symmetry.space_group_name_H-M   'P 1'
#
loop_
_entity.id
_entity.type
_entity.pdbx_description
1 polymer ?
#
loop_
_entity_poly.entity_id
_entity_poly.type
_entity_poly.pdbx_seq_one_letter_code
_entity_poly.pdbx_strand_id
1 'polypeptide(L)'
;MTAGVGPQTSLSKRLRRRRRRNLQVAIPLLFGGLLLAGLVWLYWEVTPELSGRLHAHVAEEPPPPVHVTGEEFGVGPETRELVREYLAEHPERIATDVMLTEIRGTKHGLEIAVSASTRTRFVVVDLSQDPTLRGYYNEHAEELIGRHERQLRKAGKRFFQSWAELISSRIAPDVELLMEHRNRFVLAATVEGLGLVVHAVARDQPYPCVYERDNRLYFLLPRDVKSFRLEGRTLEDGSRPFPGNYVVVIRQSEAGQRPSSTPTDGDRSHGN
;
A
#
# COMPACT_ATOMS: atom_id res chain seq x y z
N MET A 1 -47.72 -63.43 -67.69
CA MET A 1 -48.13 -62.04 -67.38
C MET A 1 -46.92 -61.31 -66.82
N THR A 2 -46.67 -60.14 -67.38
CA THR A 2 -45.46 -59.30 -67.28
C THR A 2 -45.45 -58.38 -66.05
N ALA A 3 -44.25 -58.23 -65.48
CA ALA A 3 -43.60 -57.03 -64.93
C ALA A 3 -44.32 -56.09 -63.92
N GLY A 4 -43.58 -55.70 -62.87
CA GLY A 4 -43.80 -54.43 -62.16
C GLY A 4 -43.21 -54.31 -60.75
N VAL A 5 -41.88 -54.39 -60.58
CA VAL A 5 -41.21 -53.91 -59.34
C VAL A 5 -40.71 -52.49 -59.59
N GLY A 6 -41.32 -51.51 -58.93
CA GLY A 6 -40.79 -50.14 -58.82
C GLY A 6 -39.87 -49.99 -57.61
N PRO A 7 -38.76 -49.22 -57.68
CA PRO A 7 -37.82 -49.10 -56.57
C PRO A 7 -38.28 -48.07 -55.54
N GLN A 8 -38.27 -48.44 -54.25
CA GLN A 8 -38.38 -47.47 -53.16
C GLN A 8 -37.05 -46.73 -52.98
N THR A 9 -37.09 -45.40 -53.10
CA THR A 9 -35.95 -44.50 -52.90
C THR A 9 -35.61 -44.38 -51.41
N SER A 10 -34.37 -44.73 -51.06
CA SER A 10 -33.88 -44.77 -49.68
C SER A 10 -33.69 -43.37 -49.06
N LEU A 11 -34.37 -43.10 -47.94
CA LEU A 11 -34.24 -41.93 -47.06
C LEU A 11 -32.88 -41.81 -46.33
N SER A 12 -31.94 -42.73 -46.55
CA SER A 12 -30.75 -42.91 -45.72
C SER A 12 -29.60 -41.92 -45.98
N LYS A 13 -29.65 -41.08 -47.03
CA LYS A 13 -28.54 -40.18 -47.37
C LYS A 13 -28.55 -38.81 -46.67
N ARG A 14 -29.64 -38.39 -46.01
CA ARG A 14 -29.77 -37.02 -45.46
C ARG A 14 -29.26 -36.82 -44.03
N LEU A 15 -29.09 -37.88 -43.22
CA LEU A 15 -28.70 -37.73 -41.80
C LEU A 15 -27.18 -37.72 -41.55
N ARG A 16 -26.35 -38.16 -42.50
CA ARG A 16 -24.90 -38.31 -42.26
C ARG A 16 -24.09 -37.01 -42.38
N ARG A 17 -24.67 -35.94 -42.94
CA ARG A 17 -23.92 -34.70 -43.26
C ARG A 17 -23.90 -33.66 -42.14
N ARG A 18 -24.81 -33.71 -41.16
CA ARG A 18 -24.87 -32.74 -40.04
C ARG A 18 -23.89 -33.04 -38.89
N ARG A 19 -23.48 -34.30 -38.70
CA ARG A 19 -22.65 -34.71 -37.54
C ARG A 19 -21.16 -34.39 -37.67
N ARG A 20 -20.65 -34.13 -38.87
CA ARG A 20 -19.21 -33.84 -39.13
C ARG A 20 -18.84 -32.35 -38.99
N ARG A 21 -19.79 -31.43 -39.08
CA ARG A 21 -19.50 -29.98 -39.03
C ARG A 21 -19.25 -29.46 -37.61
N ASN A 22 -19.84 -30.10 -36.60
CA ASN A 22 -19.65 -29.71 -35.19
C ASN A 22 -18.34 -30.25 -34.59
N LEU A 23 -17.78 -31.34 -35.14
CA LEU A 23 -16.53 -31.92 -34.65
C LEU A 23 -15.29 -31.13 -35.09
N GLN A 24 -15.35 -30.47 -36.25
CA GLN A 24 -14.24 -29.67 -36.80
C GLN A 24 -14.01 -28.33 -36.06
N VAL A 25 -15.02 -27.82 -35.34
CA VAL A 25 -14.89 -26.62 -34.49
C VAL A 25 -14.59 -26.99 -33.03
N ALA A 26 -15.07 -28.14 -32.57
CA ALA A 26 -14.85 -28.61 -31.20
C ALA A 26 -13.38 -28.91 -30.88
N ILE A 27 -12.62 -29.43 -31.85
CA ILE A 27 -11.20 -29.79 -31.68
C ILE A 27 -10.32 -28.55 -31.41
N PRO A 28 -10.32 -27.48 -32.25
CA PRO A 28 -9.50 -26.29 -31.99
C PRO A 28 -9.93 -25.53 -30.72
N LEU A 29 -11.22 -25.57 -30.34
CA LEU A 29 -11.68 -25.00 -29.06
C LEU A 29 -11.15 -25.77 -27.84
N LEU A 30 -11.10 -27.11 -27.91
CA LEU A 30 -10.51 -27.94 -26.86
C LEU A 30 -9.01 -27.68 -26.72
N PHE A 31 -8.26 -27.69 -27.82
CA PHE A 31 -6.82 -27.41 -27.79
C PHE A 31 -6.52 -25.98 -27.36
N GLY A 32 -7.28 -24.99 -27.86
CA GLY A 32 -7.15 -23.60 -27.43
C GLY A 32 -7.46 -23.41 -25.94
N GLY A 33 -8.52 -24.05 -25.44
CA GLY A 33 -8.87 -24.03 -24.02
C GLY A 33 -7.83 -24.71 -23.14
N LEU A 34 -7.25 -25.83 -23.59
CA LEU A 34 -6.20 -26.55 -22.85
C LEU A 34 -4.87 -25.77 -22.84
N LEU A 35 -4.54 -25.07 -23.93
CA LEU A 35 -3.41 -24.15 -23.99
C LEU A 35 -3.59 -22.96 -23.05
N LEU A 36 -4.79 -22.36 -23.04
CA LEU A 36 -5.12 -21.27 -22.12
C LEU A 36 -5.09 -21.71 -20.66
N ALA A 37 -5.65 -22.88 -20.35
CA ALA A 37 -5.58 -23.48 -19.02
C ALA A 37 -4.14 -23.79 -18.61
N GLY A 38 -3.32 -24.32 -19.53
CA GLY A 38 -1.90 -24.57 -19.32
C GLY A 38 -1.11 -23.28 -19.07
N LEU A 39 -1.40 -22.20 -19.80
CA LEU A 39 -0.81 -20.88 -19.58
C LEU A 39 -1.23 -20.27 -18.24
N VAL A 40 -2.50 -20.40 -17.86
CA VAL A 40 -3.00 -19.94 -16.55
C VAL A 40 -2.37 -20.74 -15.41
N TRP A 41 -2.25 -22.06 -15.57
CA TRP A 41 -1.59 -22.93 -14.58
C TRP A 41 -0.10 -22.61 -14.45
N LEU A 42 0.60 -22.46 -15.58
CA LEU A 42 2.01 -22.07 -15.58
C LEU A 42 2.21 -20.67 -14.98
N TYR A 43 1.30 -19.74 -15.25
CA TYR A 43 1.30 -18.42 -14.64
C TYR A 43 1.15 -18.51 -13.11
N TRP A 44 0.27 -19.36 -12.59
CA TRP A 44 0.15 -19.59 -11.15
C TRP A 44 1.36 -20.30 -10.53
N GLU A 45 1.98 -21.24 -11.23
CA GLU A 45 3.12 -22.02 -10.69
C GLU A 45 4.45 -21.24 -10.73
N VAL A 46 4.61 -20.32 -11.71
CA VAL A 46 5.86 -19.57 -11.94
C VAL A 46 5.86 -18.19 -11.27
N THR A 47 4.70 -17.69 -10.81
CA THR A 47 4.68 -16.41 -10.08
C THR A 47 5.36 -16.61 -8.73
N PRO A 48 6.50 -15.95 -8.44
CA PRO A 48 7.16 -16.09 -7.16
C PRO A 48 6.20 -15.65 -6.06
N GLU A 49 6.00 -16.51 -5.05
CA GLU A 49 5.14 -16.17 -3.94
C GLU A 49 5.70 -14.93 -3.24
N LEU A 50 4.95 -13.82 -3.25
CA LEU A 50 5.20 -12.66 -2.40
C LEU A 50 4.79 -12.97 -0.97
N SER A 51 5.39 -14.02 -0.42
CA SER A 51 5.12 -14.56 0.90
C SER A 51 6.43 -14.82 1.62
N GLY A 52 6.41 -14.82 2.95
CA GLY A 52 7.60 -15.12 3.72
C GLY A 52 7.63 -14.43 5.07
N ARG A 53 8.84 -14.37 5.64
CA ARG A 53 9.08 -13.71 6.92
C ARG A 53 9.98 -12.50 6.73
N LEU A 54 9.54 -11.38 7.28
CA LEU A 54 10.32 -10.14 7.36
C LEU A 54 10.62 -9.82 8.82
N HIS A 55 11.63 -9.00 9.02
CA HIS A 55 11.98 -8.37 10.27
C HIS A 55 11.68 -6.89 10.22
N ALA A 56 11.13 -6.39 11.32
CA ALA A 56 10.96 -4.98 11.57
C ALA A 56 11.73 -4.57 12.82
N HIS A 57 12.00 -3.27 12.95
CA HIS A 57 12.54 -2.69 14.17
C HIS A 57 11.69 -1.49 14.59
N VAL A 58 11.81 -1.10 15.85
CA VAL A 58 11.17 0.14 16.36
C VAL A 58 12.07 1.30 15.97
N ALA A 59 11.52 2.34 15.33
CA ALA A 59 12.29 3.54 15.05
C ALA A 59 12.57 4.30 16.35
N GLU A 60 13.81 4.77 16.52
CA GLU A 60 14.20 5.58 17.68
C GLU A 60 13.63 7.00 17.57
N GLU A 61 13.57 7.52 16.34
CA GLU A 61 13.07 8.85 16.02
C GLU A 61 11.86 8.77 15.06
N PRO A 62 10.95 9.75 15.11
CA PRO A 62 9.91 9.86 14.10
C PRO A 62 10.51 10.16 12.71
N PRO A 63 9.82 9.77 11.62
CA PRO A 63 10.24 10.16 10.28
C PRO A 63 10.20 11.69 10.13
N PRO A 64 11.07 12.28 9.29
CA PRO A 64 11.09 13.72 9.11
C PRO A 64 9.84 14.20 8.37
N PRO A 65 9.41 15.47 8.59
CA PRO A 65 8.27 16.04 7.87
C PRO A 65 8.47 16.06 6.35
N VAL A 66 7.37 16.03 5.61
CA VAL A 66 7.35 16.19 4.15
C VAL A 66 6.81 17.56 3.76
N HIS A 67 7.22 18.06 2.60
CA HIS A 67 6.78 19.36 2.09
C HIS A 67 6.00 19.18 0.78
N VAL A 68 4.90 19.90 0.66
CA VAL A 68 4.06 19.96 -0.55
C VAL A 68 3.75 21.40 -0.90
N THR A 69 3.86 21.78 -2.17
CA THR A 69 3.73 23.18 -2.59
C THR A 69 2.34 23.52 -3.08
N GLY A 70 1.54 22.51 -3.44
CA GLY A 70 0.24 22.68 -4.08
C GLY A 70 0.31 22.89 -5.60
N GLU A 71 1.47 23.23 -6.14
CA GLU A 71 1.68 23.38 -7.59
C GLU A 71 1.47 22.06 -8.31
N GLU A 72 2.04 21.01 -7.74
CA GLU A 72 1.94 19.63 -8.20
C GLU A 72 0.48 19.15 -8.26
N PHE A 73 -0.43 19.83 -7.55
CA PHE A 73 -1.86 19.52 -7.52
C PHE A 73 -2.69 20.35 -8.51
N GLY A 74 -2.07 21.28 -9.23
CA GLY A 74 -2.74 22.20 -10.16
C GLY A 74 -3.62 23.24 -9.46
N VAL A 75 -3.22 23.66 -8.25
CA VAL A 75 -3.90 24.70 -7.47
C VAL A 75 -3.35 26.07 -7.85
N GLY A 76 -4.25 27.05 -8.07
CA GLY A 76 -3.86 28.41 -8.44
C GLY A 76 -3.03 29.10 -7.34
N PRO A 77 -2.11 30.02 -7.69
CA PRO A 77 -1.20 30.64 -6.73
C PRO A 77 -1.91 31.38 -5.60
N GLU A 78 -3.03 32.05 -5.87
CA GLU A 78 -3.84 32.74 -4.86
C GLU A 78 -4.39 31.76 -3.79
N THR A 79 -5.00 30.65 -4.23
CA THR A 79 -5.50 29.61 -3.32
C THR A 79 -4.37 28.96 -2.52
N ARG A 80 -3.22 28.70 -3.16
CA ARG A 80 -2.05 28.14 -2.48
C ARG A 80 -1.56 29.06 -1.37
N GLU A 81 -1.43 30.35 -1.68
CA GLU A 81 -0.93 31.34 -0.75
C GLU A 81 -1.88 31.56 0.42
N LEU A 82 -3.18 31.71 0.14
CA LEU A 82 -4.22 31.82 1.17
C LEU A 82 -4.16 30.68 2.19
N VAL A 83 -4.13 29.43 1.70
CA VAL A 83 -4.09 28.25 2.57
C VAL A 83 -2.76 28.14 3.32
N ARG A 84 -1.64 28.44 2.65
CA ARG A 84 -0.30 28.42 3.25
C ARG A 84 -0.17 29.44 4.38
N GLU A 85 -0.59 30.68 4.16
CA GLU A 85 -0.53 31.74 5.17
C GLU A 85 -1.44 31.41 6.35
N TYR A 86 -2.68 31.01 6.09
CA TYR A 86 -3.61 30.63 7.15
C TYR A 86 -3.07 29.51 8.02
N LEU A 87 -2.56 28.42 7.42
CA LEU A 87 -2.01 27.28 8.15
C LEU A 87 -0.61 27.55 8.75
N ALA A 88 0.06 28.65 8.38
CA ALA A 88 1.27 29.09 9.05
C ALA A 88 0.94 29.70 10.42
N GLU A 89 -0.13 30.48 10.49
CA GLU A 89 -0.63 31.10 11.73
C GLU A 89 -1.45 30.11 12.57
N HIS A 90 -2.18 29.20 11.91
CA HIS A 90 -3.09 28.24 12.54
C HIS A 90 -2.78 26.80 12.08
N PRO A 91 -1.67 26.18 12.53
CA PRO A 91 -1.36 24.80 12.16
C PRO A 91 -2.50 23.85 12.55
N GLU A 92 -2.92 23.00 11.60
CA GLU A 92 -3.99 22.04 11.83
C GLU A 92 -3.43 20.76 12.44
N ARG A 93 -4.06 20.28 13.52
CA ARG A 93 -3.63 19.07 14.25
C ARG A 93 -4.76 18.06 14.35
N ILE A 94 -4.54 16.89 13.75
CA ILE A 94 -5.52 15.82 13.71
C ILE A 94 -5.02 14.66 14.57
N ALA A 95 -5.61 14.50 15.75
CA ALA A 95 -5.24 13.48 16.72
C ALA A 95 -6.19 12.27 16.67
N THR A 96 -5.63 11.08 16.84
CA THR A 96 -6.35 9.81 17.04
C THR A 96 -5.65 8.98 18.10
N ASP A 97 -6.29 7.86 18.48
CA ASP A 97 -5.65 6.84 19.32
C ASP A 97 -4.37 6.25 18.68
N VAL A 98 -4.21 6.34 17.36
CA VAL A 98 -3.09 5.73 16.62
C VAL A 98 -1.98 6.73 16.34
N MET A 99 -2.32 7.97 15.99
CA MET A 99 -1.35 8.96 15.49
C MET A 99 -1.81 10.40 15.74
N LEU A 100 -0.85 11.32 15.71
CA LEU A 100 -1.06 12.75 15.58
C LEU A 100 -0.48 13.19 14.23
N THR A 101 -1.25 13.92 13.43
CA THR A 101 -0.74 14.57 12.23
C THR A 101 -0.82 16.08 12.36
N GLU A 102 0.20 16.79 11.91
CA GLU A 102 0.25 18.25 11.87
C GLU A 102 0.42 18.71 10.42
N ILE A 103 -0.36 19.72 10.02
CA ILE A 103 -0.24 20.41 8.73
C ILE A 103 0.03 21.88 9.03
N ARG A 104 1.19 22.38 8.58
CA ARG A 104 1.65 23.74 8.88
C ARG A 104 2.09 24.45 7.61
N GLY A 105 1.71 25.71 7.47
CA GLY A 105 2.25 26.58 6.43
C GLY A 105 3.69 26.98 6.70
N THR A 106 4.55 26.90 5.69
CA THR A 106 5.96 27.33 5.72
C THR A 106 6.31 28.16 4.50
N LYS A 107 7.55 28.64 4.40
CA LYS A 107 8.06 29.30 3.18
C LYS A 107 8.23 28.35 1.99
N HIS A 108 8.19 27.04 2.21
CA HIS A 108 8.37 26.01 1.19
C HIS A 108 7.05 25.31 0.78
N GLY A 109 5.91 25.85 1.22
CA GLY A 109 4.59 25.23 1.06
C GLY A 109 4.05 24.72 2.39
N LEU A 110 3.24 23.67 2.35
CA LEU A 110 2.75 23.00 3.55
C LEU A 110 3.74 21.93 4.00
N GLU A 111 4.14 22.00 5.26
CA GLU A 111 4.86 20.95 5.95
C GLU A 111 3.85 20.01 6.62
N ILE A 112 4.04 18.71 6.42
CA ILE A 112 3.20 17.65 6.94
C ILE A 112 4.06 16.74 7.82
N ALA A 113 3.69 16.63 9.09
CA ALA A 113 4.36 15.77 10.06
C ALA A 113 3.40 14.70 10.58
N VAL A 114 3.92 13.49 10.78
CA VAL A 114 3.20 12.39 11.42
C VAL A 114 3.97 11.97 12.66
N SER A 115 3.26 11.85 13.78
CA SER A 115 3.81 11.45 15.08
C SER A 115 3.03 10.28 15.66
N ALA A 116 3.72 9.45 16.44
CA ALA A 116 3.08 8.39 17.21
C ALA A 116 2.17 8.98 18.30
N SER A 117 1.08 8.28 18.61
CA SER A 117 0.34 8.56 19.84
C SER A 117 1.10 8.01 21.05
N THR A 118 0.59 8.28 22.25
CA THR A 118 1.14 7.68 23.48
C THR A 118 1.03 6.15 23.49
N ARG A 119 0.09 5.58 22.75
CA ARG A 119 -0.21 4.14 22.71
C ARG A 119 0.47 3.39 21.57
N THR A 120 1.01 4.10 20.59
CA THR A 120 1.67 3.53 19.42
C THR A 120 3.15 3.86 19.37
N ARG A 121 3.85 3.25 18.41
CA ARG A 121 5.25 3.50 18.10
C ARG A 121 5.48 3.26 16.61
N PHE A 122 6.49 3.93 16.06
CA PHE A 122 6.94 3.68 14.70
C PHE A 122 7.63 2.32 14.61
N VAL A 123 7.18 1.52 13.66
CA VAL A 123 7.74 0.21 13.31
C VAL A 123 8.14 0.26 11.85
N VAL A 124 9.39 -0.10 11.57
CA VAL A 124 10.01 0.06 10.26
C VAL A 124 10.26 -1.31 9.63
N VAL A 125 9.82 -1.48 8.39
CA VAL A 125 10.11 -2.65 7.54
C VAL A 125 11.02 -2.21 6.41
N ASP A 126 12.20 -2.82 6.31
CA ASP A 126 13.12 -2.61 5.19
C ASP A 126 12.77 -3.56 4.04
N LEU A 127 12.45 -3.05 2.86
CA LEU A 127 12.10 -3.86 1.69
C LEU A 127 13.31 -4.61 1.12
N SER A 128 14.53 -4.15 1.40
CA SER A 128 15.76 -4.74 0.85
C SER A 128 16.10 -6.11 1.43
N GLN A 129 15.46 -6.51 2.53
CA GLN A 129 15.69 -7.78 3.21
C GLN A 129 15.18 -9.00 2.43
N ASP A 130 14.22 -8.81 1.53
CA ASP A 130 13.63 -9.89 0.72
C ASP A 130 13.79 -9.56 -0.78
N PRO A 131 14.63 -10.31 -1.52
CA PRO A 131 14.87 -10.05 -2.94
C PRO A 131 13.61 -10.12 -3.81
N THR A 132 12.65 -10.98 -3.45
CA THR A 132 11.39 -11.14 -4.19
C THR A 132 10.49 -9.91 -4.02
N LEU A 133 10.32 -9.43 -2.78
CA LEU A 133 9.59 -8.20 -2.49
C LEU A 133 10.21 -6.99 -3.20
N ARG A 134 11.54 -6.87 -3.12
CA ARG A 134 12.28 -5.80 -3.81
C ARG A 134 12.15 -5.91 -5.33
N GLY A 135 12.23 -7.13 -5.87
CA GLY A 135 12.05 -7.41 -7.30
C GLY A 135 10.68 -6.95 -7.78
N TYR A 136 9.62 -7.33 -7.06
CA TYR A 136 8.26 -6.88 -7.34
C TYR A 136 8.12 -5.36 -7.26
N TYR A 137 8.67 -4.71 -6.23
CA TYR A 137 8.59 -3.26 -6.12
C TYR A 137 9.24 -2.58 -7.33
N ASN A 138 10.42 -3.04 -7.73
CA ASN A 138 11.12 -2.49 -8.90
C ASN A 138 10.37 -2.73 -10.21
N GLU A 139 9.76 -3.90 -10.39
CA GLU A 139 8.98 -4.26 -11.58
C GLU A 139 7.71 -3.43 -11.70
N HIS A 140 7.05 -3.13 -10.58
CA HIS A 140 5.78 -2.40 -10.54
C HIS A 140 5.91 -0.93 -10.11
N ALA A 141 7.14 -0.42 -9.92
CA ALA A 141 7.39 0.91 -9.36
C ALA A 141 6.66 2.00 -10.15
N GLU A 142 6.77 1.99 -11.48
CA GLU A 142 6.16 3.01 -12.34
C GLU A 142 4.63 3.01 -12.21
N GLU A 143 4.00 1.83 -12.18
CA GLU A 143 2.55 1.72 -12.02
C GLU A 143 2.10 2.22 -10.63
N LEU A 144 2.80 1.79 -9.58
CA LEU A 144 2.49 2.13 -8.20
C LEU A 144 2.69 3.63 -7.94
N ILE A 145 3.81 4.21 -8.38
CA ILE A 145 4.10 5.64 -8.28
C ILE A 145 3.08 6.43 -9.10
N GLY A 146 2.82 6.04 -10.35
CA GLY A 146 1.82 6.73 -11.18
C GLY A 146 0.43 6.69 -10.56
N ARG A 147 0.05 5.59 -9.90
CA ARG A 147 -1.21 5.49 -9.14
C ARG A 147 -1.19 6.43 -7.93
N HIS A 148 -0.10 6.45 -7.19
CA HIS A 148 0.11 7.35 -6.05
C HIS A 148 -0.02 8.82 -6.45
N GLU A 149 0.70 9.26 -7.48
CA GLU A 149 0.66 10.64 -7.96
C GLU A 149 -0.76 11.06 -8.36
N ARG A 150 -1.53 10.19 -9.01
CA ARG A 150 -2.93 10.48 -9.36
C ARG A 150 -3.81 10.65 -8.13
N GLN A 151 -3.67 9.78 -7.12
CA GLN A 151 -4.45 9.89 -5.88
C GLN A 151 -4.05 11.12 -5.08
N LEU A 152 -2.74 11.35 -4.92
CA LEU A 152 -2.21 12.51 -4.20
C LEU A 152 -2.60 13.81 -4.87
N ARG A 153 -2.53 13.91 -6.21
CA ARG A 153 -2.97 15.09 -6.97
C ARG A 153 -4.45 15.41 -6.74
N LYS A 154 -5.31 14.39 -6.80
CA LYS A 154 -6.76 14.55 -6.56
C LYS A 154 -7.02 14.98 -5.11
N ALA A 155 -6.40 14.33 -4.14
CA ALA A 155 -6.58 14.60 -2.73
C ALA A 155 -6.03 15.97 -2.33
N GLY A 156 -4.84 16.34 -2.81
CA GLY A 156 -4.21 17.63 -2.57
C GLY A 156 -5.02 18.78 -3.17
N LYS A 157 -5.50 18.65 -4.42
CA LYS A 157 -6.38 19.67 -5.00
C LYS A 157 -7.63 19.88 -4.15
N ARG A 158 -8.29 18.80 -3.72
CA ARG A 158 -9.47 18.88 -2.86
C ARG A 158 -9.16 19.50 -1.50
N PHE A 159 -8.02 19.15 -0.90
CA PHE A 159 -7.57 19.74 0.37
C PHE A 159 -7.46 21.26 0.27
N PHE A 160 -6.70 21.78 -0.70
CA PHE A 160 -6.53 23.22 -0.87
C PHE A 160 -7.85 23.95 -1.15
N GLN A 161 -8.73 23.34 -1.96
CA GLN A 161 -10.04 23.93 -2.27
C GLN A 161 -10.95 23.98 -1.04
N SER A 162 -11.07 22.88 -0.29
CA SER A 162 -11.88 22.82 0.93
C SER A 162 -11.37 23.79 1.99
N TRP A 163 -10.05 23.90 2.18
CA TRP A 163 -9.49 24.87 3.12
C TRP A 163 -9.72 26.32 2.71
N ALA A 164 -9.55 26.65 1.43
CA ALA A 164 -9.83 28.00 0.95
C ALA A 164 -11.31 28.40 1.16
N GLU A 165 -12.23 27.44 0.99
CA GLU A 165 -13.66 27.63 1.27
C GLU A 165 -13.93 27.85 2.76
N LEU A 166 -13.32 27.05 3.64
CA LEU A 166 -13.44 27.21 5.10
C LEU A 166 -12.92 28.56 5.58
N ILE A 167 -11.76 28.98 5.06
CA ILE A 167 -11.14 30.28 5.36
C ILE A 167 -12.07 31.42 4.91
N SER A 168 -12.54 31.36 3.67
CA SER A 168 -13.42 32.39 3.08
C SER A 168 -14.76 32.48 3.81
N SER A 169 -15.29 31.34 4.23
CA SER A 169 -16.58 31.24 4.94
C SER A 169 -16.47 31.45 6.45
N ARG A 170 -15.23 31.48 6.99
CA ARG A 170 -14.94 31.52 8.44
C ARG A 170 -15.60 30.39 9.22
N ILE A 171 -15.62 29.20 8.63
CA ILE A 171 -16.18 27.99 9.23
C ILE A 171 -15.03 27.09 9.67
N ALA A 172 -15.12 26.52 10.87
CA ALA A 172 -14.17 25.52 11.33
C ALA A 172 -14.42 24.18 10.62
N PRO A 173 -13.38 23.41 10.26
CA PRO A 173 -13.55 22.07 9.71
C PRO A 173 -14.27 21.16 10.70
N ASP A 174 -15.20 20.35 10.21
CA ASP A 174 -15.77 19.28 11.02
C ASP A 174 -14.84 18.05 11.09
N VAL A 175 -15.15 17.13 12.01
CA VAL A 175 -14.32 15.94 12.25
C VAL A 175 -14.27 15.04 11.01
N GLU A 176 -15.35 14.93 10.25
CA GLU A 176 -15.40 14.04 9.08
C GLU A 176 -14.45 14.52 7.98
N LEU A 177 -14.46 15.82 7.68
CA LEU A 177 -13.56 16.46 6.74
C LEU A 177 -12.10 16.33 7.17
N LEU A 178 -11.80 16.52 8.46
CA LEU A 178 -10.46 16.31 9.01
C LEU A 178 -10.00 14.86 8.83
N MET A 179 -10.84 13.87 9.15
CA MET A 179 -10.50 12.46 8.95
C MET A 179 -10.28 12.13 7.47
N GLU A 180 -11.08 12.71 6.57
CA GLU A 180 -10.93 12.55 5.14
C GLU A 180 -9.58 13.11 4.66
N HIS A 181 -9.25 14.35 5.02
CA HIS A 181 -7.98 14.97 4.68
C HIS A 181 -6.79 14.20 5.23
N ARG A 182 -6.88 13.71 6.47
CA ARG A 182 -5.83 12.86 7.03
C ARG A 182 -5.62 11.60 6.16
N ASN A 183 -6.69 10.86 5.90
CA ASN A 183 -6.58 9.56 5.24
C ASN A 183 -6.21 9.65 3.76
N ARG A 184 -6.70 10.67 3.05
CA ARG A 184 -6.54 10.79 1.60
C ARG A 184 -5.37 11.69 1.18
N PHE A 185 -5.09 12.75 1.93
CA PHE A 185 -4.05 13.72 1.58
C PHE A 185 -2.81 13.55 2.45
N VAL A 186 -2.94 13.67 3.77
CA VAL A 186 -1.78 13.64 4.68
C VAL A 186 -1.01 12.34 4.56
N LEU A 187 -1.68 11.19 4.70
CA LEU A 187 -1.00 9.89 4.59
C LEU A 187 -0.49 9.60 3.18
N ALA A 188 -1.15 10.11 2.13
CA ALA A 188 -0.67 9.94 0.77
C ALA A 188 0.58 10.79 0.50
N ALA A 189 0.66 11.99 1.08
CA ALA A 189 1.81 12.88 0.92
C ALA A 189 3.07 12.35 1.62
N THR A 190 2.93 11.48 2.63
CA THR A 190 4.06 10.96 3.40
C THR A 190 4.58 9.61 2.89
N VAL A 191 3.95 9.01 1.89
CA VAL A 191 4.34 7.72 1.31
C VAL A 191 4.65 7.85 -0.17
N GLU A 192 5.18 6.79 -0.78
CA GLU A 192 5.42 6.67 -2.22
C GLU A 192 4.46 5.59 -2.80
N GLY A 193 4.92 4.85 -3.83
CA GLY A 193 4.10 3.90 -4.54
C GLY A 193 3.63 2.72 -3.68
N LEU A 194 4.54 2.06 -2.97
CA LEU A 194 4.19 0.82 -2.25
C LEU A 194 3.43 1.12 -0.95
N GLY A 195 3.86 2.11 -0.18
CA GLY A 195 3.24 2.55 1.07
C GLY A 195 1.77 2.91 0.91
N LEU A 196 1.36 3.43 -0.24
CA LEU A 196 -0.05 3.72 -0.53
C LEU A 196 -0.92 2.45 -0.61
N VAL A 197 -0.35 1.34 -1.08
CA VAL A 197 -1.08 0.12 -1.43
C VAL A 197 -0.90 -1.01 -0.42
N VAL A 198 -0.15 -0.80 0.65
CA VAL A 198 0.08 -1.79 1.71
C VAL A 198 -0.42 -1.32 3.07
N HIS A 199 -0.71 -2.29 3.94
CA HIS A 199 -1.00 -2.05 5.34
C HIS A 199 -0.38 -3.14 6.23
N ALA A 200 -0.18 -2.80 7.49
CA ALA A 200 0.12 -3.75 8.54
C ALA A 200 -1.18 -4.23 9.19
N VAL A 201 -1.40 -5.55 9.28
CA VAL A 201 -2.53 -6.13 9.98
C VAL A 201 -2.05 -6.71 11.30
N ALA A 202 -2.44 -6.07 12.40
CA ALA A 202 -2.12 -6.50 13.76
C ALA A 202 -3.41 -6.69 14.56
N ARG A 203 -3.63 -7.89 15.12
CA ARG A 203 -4.87 -8.25 15.82
C ARG A 203 -6.12 -7.99 14.97
N ASP A 204 -6.06 -8.38 13.71
CA ASP A 204 -7.11 -8.19 12.68
C ASP A 204 -7.50 -6.73 12.41
N GLN A 205 -6.74 -5.77 12.94
CA GLN A 205 -6.91 -4.35 12.64
C GLN A 205 -5.87 -3.92 11.60
N PRO A 206 -6.28 -3.26 10.50
CA PRO A 206 -5.37 -2.70 9.52
C PRO A 206 -4.82 -1.35 9.97
N TYR A 207 -3.52 -1.17 9.80
CA TYR A 207 -2.77 0.05 10.05
C TYR A 207 -2.09 0.46 8.73
N PRO A 208 -2.45 1.59 8.12
CA PRO A 208 -1.83 2.02 6.87
C PRO A 208 -0.34 2.29 7.05
N CYS A 209 0.43 2.19 5.97
CA CYS A 209 1.75 2.81 5.94
C CYS A 209 1.57 4.31 6.17
N VAL A 210 2.37 4.87 7.09
CA VAL A 210 2.29 6.29 7.45
C VAL A 210 3.49 7.08 6.95
N TYR A 211 4.55 6.40 6.52
CA TYR A 211 5.71 7.02 5.91
C TYR A 211 6.44 6.01 5.04
N GLU A 212 6.97 6.45 3.89
CA GLU A 212 7.82 5.64 3.03
C GLU A 212 8.97 6.49 2.49
N ARG A 213 10.20 5.98 2.61
CA ARG A 213 11.41 6.57 2.04
C ARG A 213 12.54 5.56 2.07
N ASP A 214 13.46 5.62 1.11
CA ASP A 214 14.68 4.82 1.07
C ASP A 214 14.44 3.30 1.24
N ASN A 215 13.41 2.77 0.56
CA ASN A 215 12.98 1.38 0.66
C ASN A 215 12.51 0.94 2.06
N ARG A 216 12.09 1.88 2.91
CA ARG A 216 11.56 1.61 4.24
C ARG A 216 10.11 2.01 4.35
N LEU A 217 9.28 1.10 4.84
CA LEU A 217 7.89 1.33 5.17
C LEU A 217 7.74 1.52 6.68
N TYR A 218 7.04 2.57 7.08
CA TYR A 218 6.81 2.90 8.48
C TYR A 218 5.33 2.72 8.83
N PHE A 219 5.08 2.07 9.95
CA PHE A 219 3.74 1.84 10.49
C PHE A 219 3.66 2.33 11.92
N LEU A 220 2.50 2.85 12.32
CA LEU A 220 2.20 3.14 13.72
C LEU A 220 1.39 2.00 14.31
N LEU A 221 2.04 1.17 15.13
CA LEU A 221 1.43 -0.01 15.73
C LEU A 221 1.36 0.12 17.26
N PRO A 222 0.38 -0.53 17.92
CA PRO A 222 0.34 -0.60 19.38
C PRO A 222 1.66 -1.13 19.96
N ARG A 223 2.09 -0.56 21.09
CA ARG A 223 3.42 -0.82 21.69
C ARG A 223 3.66 -2.29 22.07
N ASP A 224 2.60 -3.05 22.30
CA ASP A 224 2.64 -4.45 22.70
C ASP A 224 2.66 -5.43 21.51
N VAL A 225 2.45 -4.95 20.28
CA VAL A 225 2.57 -5.79 19.07
C VAL A 225 4.02 -6.25 18.90
N LYS A 226 4.17 -7.56 18.70
CA LYS A 226 5.46 -8.25 18.44
C LYS A 226 5.58 -8.77 17.01
N SER A 227 4.46 -8.99 16.35
CA SER A 227 4.39 -9.41 14.95
C SER A 227 3.09 -8.93 14.31
N PHE A 228 3.11 -8.79 12.99
CA PHE A 228 1.96 -8.39 12.19
C PHE A 228 2.07 -9.00 10.79
N ARG A 229 1.00 -8.92 9.99
CA ARG A 229 1.05 -9.26 8.57
C ARG A 229 1.22 -8.00 7.73
N LEU A 230 2.14 -8.01 6.77
CA LEU A 230 2.23 -6.97 5.74
C LEU A 230 1.48 -7.46 4.52
N GLU A 231 0.46 -6.70 4.13
CA GLU A 231 -0.51 -7.12 3.13
C GLU A 231 -0.94 -5.98 2.22
N GLY A 232 -1.49 -6.34 1.06
CA GLY A 232 -2.08 -5.37 0.15
C GLY A 232 -3.38 -4.81 0.69
N ARG A 233 -3.56 -3.49 0.56
CA ARG A 233 -4.79 -2.77 0.88
C ARG A 233 -5.75 -2.82 -0.31
N THR A 234 -7.03 -3.01 -0.03
CA THR A 234 -8.10 -2.74 -1.00
C THR A 234 -8.28 -1.23 -1.14
N LEU A 235 -8.12 -0.72 -2.35
CA LEU A 235 -8.29 0.69 -2.67
C LEU A 235 -9.77 1.02 -2.94
N GLU A 236 -10.08 2.32 -3.07
CA GLU A 236 -11.46 2.79 -3.31
C GLU A 236 -12.07 2.27 -4.62
N ASP A 237 -11.22 1.97 -5.60
CA ASP A 237 -11.61 1.34 -6.88
C ASP A 237 -11.83 -0.18 -6.75
N GLY A 238 -11.71 -0.73 -5.54
CA GLY A 238 -11.82 -2.16 -5.25
C GLY A 238 -10.58 -2.99 -5.60
N SER A 239 -9.55 -2.38 -6.21
CA SER A 239 -8.32 -3.08 -6.56
C SER A 239 -7.45 -3.38 -5.34
N ARG A 240 -6.63 -4.44 -5.43
CA ARG A 240 -5.58 -4.78 -4.46
C ARG A 240 -4.24 -4.94 -5.20
N PRO A 241 -3.52 -3.83 -5.46
CA PRO A 241 -2.35 -3.85 -6.35
C PRO A 241 -1.23 -4.74 -5.86
N PHE A 242 -0.95 -4.73 -4.54
CA PHE A 242 0.05 -5.60 -3.93
C PHE A 242 -0.58 -6.95 -3.54
N PRO A 243 -0.17 -8.08 -4.14
CA PRO A 243 -0.75 -9.38 -3.82
C PRO A 243 -0.03 -10.11 -2.67
N GLY A 244 1.04 -9.51 -2.12
CA GLY A 244 1.87 -10.16 -1.11
C GLY A 244 1.24 -10.27 0.27
N ASN A 245 1.75 -11.25 1.03
CA ASN A 245 1.38 -11.54 2.41
C ASN A 245 2.61 -12.03 3.19
N TYR A 246 3.22 -11.12 3.95
CA TYR A 246 4.41 -11.41 4.73
C TYR A 246 4.10 -11.41 6.22
N VAL A 247 4.67 -12.37 6.96
CA VAL A 247 4.68 -12.32 8.42
C VAL A 247 5.88 -11.49 8.86
N VAL A 248 5.62 -10.38 9.53
CA VAL A 248 6.67 -9.47 10.01
C VAL A 248 6.86 -9.64 11.51
N VAL A 249 8.11 -9.88 11.94
CA VAL A 249 8.49 -10.01 13.36
C VAL A 249 9.28 -8.77 13.79
N ILE A 250 8.82 -8.10 14.85
CA ILE A 250 9.45 -6.89 15.38
C ILE A 250 10.57 -7.30 16.34
N ARG A 251 11.82 -7.06 15.95
CA ARG A 251 12.99 -7.20 16.80
C ARG A 251 13.08 -5.99 17.74
N GLN A 252 13.32 -6.22 19.03
CA GLN A 252 13.66 -5.15 19.95
C GLN A 252 15.12 -4.74 19.66
N SER A 253 15.39 -3.44 19.56
CA SER A 253 16.77 -2.95 19.52
C SER A 253 17.48 -3.34 20.83
N GLU A 254 18.63 -4.00 20.75
CA GLU A 254 19.45 -4.42 21.90
C GLU A 254 20.21 -3.25 22.57
N ALA A 255 19.91 -1.99 22.21
CA ALA A 255 20.56 -0.78 22.72
C ALA A 255 20.16 -0.39 24.16
N GLY A 256 20.05 -1.37 25.07
CA GLY A 256 19.70 -1.17 26.48
C GLY A 256 20.43 -2.07 27.48
N GLN A 257 21.20 -3.06 27.05
CA GLN A 257 22.07 -3.80 27.95
C GLN A 257 23.34 -2.97 28.21
N ARG A 258 23.29 -2.12 29.24
CA ARG A 258 24.51 -1.66 29.90
C ARG A 258 25.28 -2.93 30.31
N PRO A 259 26.56 -3.11 29.92
CA PRO A 259 27.35 -4.17 30.50
C PRO A 259 27.38 -3.94 32.00
N SER A 260 26.80 -4.88 32.75
CA SER A 260 26.92 -4.96 34.19
C SER A 260 28.41 -4.98 34.51
N SER A 261 28.91 -3.95 35.20
CA SER A 261 30.28 -3.93 35.68
C SER A 261 30.49 -5.12 36.61
N THR A 262 31.34 -6.05 36.18
CA THR A 262 31.89 -7.11 37.02
C THR A 262 32.52 -6.47 38.26
N PRO A 263 32.21 -6.91 39.49
CA PRO A 263 32.92 -6.44 40.66
C PRO A 263 34.30 -7.09 40.64
N THR A 264 35.35 -6.29 40.41
CA THR A 264 36.73 -6.72 40.65
C THR A 264 36.97 -6.69 42.15
N ASP A 265 36.79 -7.84 42.78
CA ASP A 265 37.31 -8.13 44.11
C ASP A 265 38.69 -8.80 43.96
N GLY A 266 39.64 -8.35 44.77
CA GLY A 266 40.95 -8.97 44.97
C GLY A 266 42.08 -8.51 44.05
N ASP A 267 42.94 -7.60 44.56
CA ASP A 267 44.28 -8.08 44.90
C ASP A 267 44.93 -7.24 46.02
N ARG A 268 45.47 -7.96 47.01
CA ARG A 268 46.27 -7.46 48.13
C ARG A 268 47.71 -7.88 47.87
N SER A 269 48.67 -7.08 48.35
CA SER A 269 50.12 -7.35 48.51
C SER A 269 50.91 -7.30 47.19
N HIS A 270 52.17 -6.84 47.10
CA HIS A 270 53.29 -6.53 48.00
C HIS A 270 53.94 -5.21 47.49
N GLY A 271 54.62 -4.35 48.25
CA GLY A 271 55.69 -4.56 49.21
C GLY A 271 57.02 -4.00 48.65
N ASN A 272 57.33 -2.73 48.99
CA ASN A 272 58.65 -2.15 49.38
C ASN A 272 58.65 -0.63 49.19
#